data_AF-A0A969H7Z9-F1
#
_entry.id   AF-A0A969H7Z9-F1
#
_cell.length_a   1.000
_cell.length_b   1.000
_cell.length_c   1.000
_cell.angle_alpha   90.00
_cell.angle_beta   90.00
_cell.angle_gamma   90.00
#
_symmetry.space_group_name_H-M   'P 1'
#
loop_
_entity.id
_entity.type
_entity.pdbx_description
1 polymer ?
#
loop_
_entity_poly.entity_id
_entity_poly.type
_entity_poly.pdbx_seq_one_letter_code
_entity_poly.pdbx_strand_id
1 'polypeptide(L)'
;MMDEDKTKAQLIAELVELRRRNTALEATSAECQAAKAALRENEQRLELALRGANLGVWDLNVQNGEIIVNRRATETLGYAPDEIEPSLRWWDERTHPDDLLRLREAWQGHITGKTPFYECEYRLRKKTGEWKWVLDRGKVVEWDQQQQPLRATGTNLDITERKQIEEALQKLNRELALLNNASQAFNSSLELDVVLVSLLEEVRPLLGVIGASVWLIDPETGELVCRQASGAHRITLAGWRLPSDVGIIGWVTRHGESLIVSDVQGTRAISKRLRTSWI
;
A
#
# COMPACT_ATOMS: atom_id res chain seq x y z
N MET A 1 -33.20 -38.09 -67.82
CA MET A 1 -33.47 -39.54 -67.79
C MET A 1 -34.02 -39.84 -66.40
N MET A 2 -35.30 -39.49 -66.21
CA MET A 2 -36.04 -39.64 -64.95
C MET A 2 -36.70 -41.01 -64.97
N ASP A 3 -36.50 -41.75 -63.89
CA ASP A 3 -37.17 -43.02 -63.60
C ASP A 3 -38.67 -42.72 -63.35
N GLU A 4 -39.46 -42.74 -64.42
CA GLU A 4 -40.82 -42.15 -64.46
C GLU A 4 -41.95 -43.11 -64.07
N ASP A 5 -41.66 -44.30 -63.57
CA ASP A 5 -42.71 -45.22 -63.10
C ASP A 5 -42.43 -45.76 -61.69
N LYS A 6 -42.30 -44.84 -60.72
CA LYS A 6 -42.39 -45.22 -59.31
C LYS A 6 -43.80 -45.71 -59.02
N THR A 7 -43.94 -46.99 -58.73
CA THR A 7 -45.21 -47.58 -58.26
C THR A 7 -45.70 -46.85 -57.00
N LYS A 8 -47.02 -46.85 -56.79
CA LYS A 8 -47.66 -46.25 -55.60
C LYS A 8 -47.01 -46.69 -54.27
N ALA A 9 -46.52 -47.94 -54.20
CA ALA A 9 -45.80 -48.47 -53.05
C ALA A 9 -44.42 -47.80 -52.83
N GLN A 10 -43.67 -47.52 -53.90
CA GLN A 10 -42.37 -46.84 -53.83
C GLN A 10 -42.52 -45.38 -53.38
N LEU A 11 -43.54 -44.66 -53.88
CA LEU A 11 -43.84 -43.28 -53.44
C LEU A 11 -44.24 -43.22 -51.96
N ILE A 12 -45.01 -44.19 -51.47
CA ILE A 12 -45.38 -44.28 -50.05
C ILE A 12 -44.14 -44.56 -49.19
N ALA A 13 -43.27 -45.46 -49.61
CA ALA A 13 -42.03 -45.77 -48.88
C ALA A 13 -41.11 -44.54 -48.78
N GLU A 14 -40.94 -43.80 -49.89
CA GLU A 14 -40.14 -42.57 -49.92
C GLU A 14 -40.75 -41.45 -49.06
N LEU A 15 -42.07 -41.29 -49.06
CA LEU A 15 -42.76 -40.33 -48.18
C LEU A 15 -42.55 -40.65 -46.69
N VAL A 16 -42.61 -41.94 -46.32
CA VAL A 16 -42.36 -42.40 -44.95
C VAL A 16 -40.90 -42.12 -44.56
N GLU A 17 -39.96 -42.37 -45.46
CA GLU A 17 -38.55 -42.10 -45.21
C GLU A 17 -38.25 -40.61 -45.09
N LEU A 18 -38.83 -39.77 -45.96
CA LEU A 18 -38.72 -38.32 -45.88
C LEU A 18 -39.32 -37.77 -44.59
N ARG A 19 -40.48 -38.29 -44.15
CA ARG A 19 -41.05 -37.92 -42.84
C ARG A 19 -40.12 -38.28 -41.69
N ARG A 20 -39.51 -39.48 -41.71
CA ARG A 20 -38.52 -39.90 -40.70
C ARG A 20 -37.32 -38.97 -40.69
N ARG A 21 -36.78 -38.60 -41.86
CA ARG A 21 -35.66 -37.65 -41.99
C ARG A 21 -36.02 -36.26 -41.48
N ASN A 22 -37.22 -35.75 -41.81
CA ASN A 22 -37.68 -34.45 -41.30
C ASN A 22 -37.82 -34.46 -39.78
N THR A 23 -38.42 -35.49 -39.18
CA THR A 23 -38.53 -35.59 -37.72
C THR A 23 -37.17 -35.67 -37.04
N ALA A 24 -36.19 -36.36 -37.66
CA ALA A 24 -34.83 -36.42 -37.14
C ALA A 24 -34.13 -35.06 -37.24
N LEU A 25 -34.30 -34.33 -38.35
CA LEU A 25 -33.75 -32.98 -38.52
C LEU A 25 -34.35 -31.97 -37.54
N GLU A 26 -35.66 -32.03 -37.31
CA GLU A 26 -36.35 -31.19 -36.32
C GLU A 26 -35.81 -31.46 -34.90
N ALA A 27 -35.63 -32.72 -34.53
CA ALA A 27 -35.04 -33.10 -33.25
C ALA A 27 -33.60 -32.57 -33.10
N THR A 28 -32.72 -32.81 -34.10
CA THR A 28 -31.35 -32.29 -34.07
C THR A 28 -31.30 -30.75 -34.05
N SER A 29 -32.21 -30.08 -34.76
CA SER A 29 -32.31 -28.61 -34.73
C SER A 29 -32.73 -28.11 -33.35
N ALA A 30 -33.71 -28.76 -32.71
CA ALA A 30 -34.14 -28.42 -31.36
C ALA A 30 -33.02 -28.63 -30.33
N GLU A 31 -32.28 -29.75 -30.42
CA GLU A 31 -31.10 -30.02 -29.59
C GLU A 31 -30.01 -28.95 -29.80
N CYS A 32 -29.72 -28.59 -31.04
CA CYS A 32 -28.74 -27.55 -31.38
C CYS A 32 -29.15 -26.19 -30.80
N GLN A 33 -30.44 -25.83 -30.87
CA GLN A 33 -30.96 -24.60 -30.29
C GLN A 33 -30.86 -24.61 -28.76
N ALA A 34 -31.23 -25.71 -28.11
CA ALA A 34 -31.11 -25.85 -26.66
C ALA A 34 -29.66 -25.76 -26.20
N ALA A 35 -28.73 -26.43 -26.89
CA ALA A 35 -27.30 -26.36 -26.60
C ALA A 35 -26.75 -24.93 -26.78
N LYS A 36 -27.14 -24.22 -27.84
CA LYS A 36 -26.76 -22.81 -28.06
C LYS A 36 -27.32 -21.88 -26.99
N ALA A 37 -28.56 -22.10 -26.54
CA ALA A 37 -29.16 -21.31 -25.47
C ALA A 37 -28.43 -21.53 -24.14
N ALA A 38 -28.15 -22.77 -23.77
CA ALA A 38 -27.41 -23.12 -22.57
C ALA A 38 -25.97 -22.57 -22.59
N LEU A 39 -25.30 -22.61 -23.75
CA LEU A 39 -23.99 -22.01 -23.92
C LEU A 39 -24.02 -20.50 -23.68
N ARG A 40 -24.97 -19.79 -24.32
CA ARG A 40 -25.13 -18.34 -24.13
C ARG A 40 -25.41 -17.96 -22.68
N GLU A 41 -26.24 -18.73 -21.98
CA GLU A 41 -26.52 -18.49 -20.56
C GLU A 41 -25.25 -18.64 -19.71
N ASN A 42 -24.46 -19.68 -19.96
CA ASN A 42 -23.18 -19.89 -19.25
C ASN A 42 -22.17 -18.79 -19.57
N GLU A 43 -22.05 -18.37 -20.83
CA GLU A 43 -21.18 -17.27 -21.26
C GLU A 43 -21.58 -15.96 -20.57
N GLN A 44 -22.87 -15.63 -20.53
CA GLN A 44 -23.38 -14.45 -19.82
C GLN A 44 -23.09 -14.52 -18.33
N ARG A 45 -23.33 -15.67 -17.69
CA ARG A 45 -23.06 -15.85 -16.26
C ARG A 45 -21.56 -15.70 -15.95
N LEU A 46 -20.70 -16.26 -16.78
CA LEU A 46 -19.25 -16.12 -16.65
C LEU A 46 -18.81 -14.66 -16.84
N GLU A 47 -19.33 -13.99 -17.85
CA GLU A 47 -19.02 -12.58 -18.11
C GLU A 47 -19.44 -11.69 -16.93
N LEU A 48 -20.64 -11.91 -16.37
CA LEU A 48 -21.11 -11.19 -15.19
C LEU A 48 -20.23 -11.45 -13.96
N ALA A 49 -19.81 -12.70 -13.74
CA ALA A 49 -18.91 -13.06 -12.65
C ALA A 49 -17.54 -12.38 -12.78
N LEU A 50 -16.93 -12.43 -13.97
CA LEU A 50 -15.65 -11.76 -14.27
C LEU A 50 -15.77 -10.24 -14.11
N ARG A 51 -16.90 -9.67 -14.55
CA ARG A 51 -17.17 -8.24 -14.39
C ARG A 51 -17.35 -7.84 -12.92
N GLY A 52 -18.06 -8.63 -12.13
CA GLY A 52 -18.23 -8.40 -10.70
C GLY A 52 -16.92 -8.51 -9.91
N ALA A 53 -16.05 -9.45 -10.30
CA ALA A 53 -14.77 -9.70 -9.65
C ALA A 53 -13.63 -8.74 -10.07
N ASN A 54 -13.90 -7.81 -10.98
CA ASN A 54 -12.90 -6.91 -11.54
C ASN A 54 -11.71 -7.60 -12.25
N LEU A 55 -11.96 -8.75 -12.90
CA LEU A 55 -10.92 -9.57 -13.51
C LEU A 55 -10.80 -9.35 -15.01
N GLY A 56 -9.58 -9.04 -15.45
CA GLY A 56 -9.19 -9.29 -16.83
C GLY A 56 -8.84 -10.77 -17.02
N VAL A 57 -9.05 -11.28 -18.22
CA VAL A 57 -8.73 -12.66 -18.60
C VAL A 57 -7.77 -12.62 -19.77
N TRP A 58 -6.81 -13.54 -19.78
CA TRP A 58 -5.92 -13.77 -20.90
C TRP A 58 -5.82 -15.25 -21.25
N ASP A 59 -5.59 -15.51 -22.54
CA ASP A 59 -5.38 -16.81 -23.14
C ASP A 59 -4.21 -16.70 -24.10
N LEU A 60 -3.09 -17.28 -23.71
CA LEU A 60 -1.79 -17.17 -24.36
C LEU A 60 -1.50 -18.46 -25.12
N ASN A 61 -1.27 -18.33 -26.42
CA ASN A 61 -0.53 -19.32 -27.18
C ASN A 61 0.96 -19.12 -26.90
N VAL A 62 1.56 -20.08 -26.20
CA VAL A 62 2.92 -19.98 -25.69
C VAL A 62 3.96 -20.11 -26.80
N GLN A 63 3.60 -20.74 -27.92
CA GLN A 63 4.53 -21.02 -29.02
C GLN A 63 4.79 -19.79 -29.89
N ASN A 64 3.75 -18.99 -30.16
CA ASN A 64 3.85 -17.81 -31.03
C ASN A 64 3.68 -16.48 -30.28
N GLY A 65 3.27 -16.51 -29.01
CA GLY A 65 3.07 -15.31 -28.19
C GLY A 65 1.78 -14.55 -28.48
N GLU A 66 0.86 -15.11 -29.27
CA GLU A 66 -0.47 -14.56 -29.46
C GLU A 66 -1.26 -14.66 -28.15
N ILE A 67 -1.91 -13.56 -27.77
CA ILE A 67 -2.70 -13.51 -26.55
C ILE A 67 -4.09 -12.98 -26.89
N ILE A 68 -5.11 -13.70 -26.44
CA ILE A 68 -6.49 -13.25 -26.49
C ILE A 68 -6.82 -12.74 -25.10
N VAL A 69 -7.38 -11.53 -25.02
CA VAL A 69 -7.76 -10.93 -23.74
C VAL A 69 -9.21 -10.49 -23.76
N ASN A 70 -9.86 -10.51 -22.60
CA ASN A 70 -11.16 -9.88 -22.49
C ASN A 70 -11.04 -8.34 -22.52
N ARG A 71 -12.15 -7.67 -22.81
CA ARG A 71 -12.24 -6.20 -22.83
C ARG A 71 -11.69 -5.55 -21.56
N ARG A 72 -11.90 -6.17 -20.39
CA ARG A 72 -11.48 -5.60 -19.11
C ARG A 72 -9.97 -5.48 -18.96
N ALA A 73 -9.20 -6.46 -19.46
CA ALA A 73 -7.75 -6.45 -19.37
C ALA A 73 -7.13 -5.19 -20.03
N THR A 74 -7.73 -4.72 -21.13
CA THR A 74 -7.24 -3.54 -21.87
C THR A 74 -7.81 -2.23 -21.34
N GLU A 75 -9.11 -2.20 -21.02
CA GLU A 75 -9.78 -1.03 -20.42
C GLU A 75 -9.13 -0.61 -19.10
N THR A 76 -8.72 -1.59 -18.30
CA THR A 76 -8.05 -1.39 -17.00
C THR A 76 -6.71 -0.64 -17.14
N LEU A 77 -6.08 -0.69 -18.32
CA LEU A 77 -4.86 0.04 -18.69
C LEU A 77 -5.16 1.34 -19.45
N GLY A 78 -6.43 1.63 -19.74
CA GLY A 78 -6.89 2.83 -20.44
C GLY A 78 -6.89 2.70 -21.96
N TYR A 79 -6.89 1.49 -22.52
CA TYR A 79 -6.97 1.25 -23.96
C TYR A 79 -8.34 0.69 -24.33
N ALA A 80 -8.92 1.17 -25.44
CA ALA A 80 -10.08 0.50 -26.01
C ALA A 80 -9.66 -0.81 -26.72
N PRO A 81 -10.53 -1.83 -26.81
CA PRO A 81 -10.17 -3.13 -27.40
C PRO A 81 -9.67 -3.07 -28.84
N ASP A 82 -10.09 -2.07 -29.60
CA ASP A 82 -9.75 -1.81 -31.00
C ASP A 82 -8.50 -0.95 -31.19
N GLU A 83 -7.98 -0.34 -30.12
CA GLU A 83 -6.77 0.50 -30.17
C GLU A 83 -5.47 -0.31 -30.17
N ILE A 84 -5.54 -1.59 -29.78
CA ILE A 84 -4.36 -2.42 -29.58
C ILE A 84 -4.56 -3.79 -30.18
N GLU A 85 -3.47 -4.37 -30.65
CA GLU A 85 -3.39 -5.78 -31.00
C GLU A 85 -2.68 -6.51 -29.84
N PRO A 86 -3.41 -7.29 -29.03
CA PRO A 86 -2.82 -7.94 -27.89
C PRO A 86 -1.77 -8.97 -28.30
N SER A 87 -0.58 -8.89 -27.71
CA SER A 87 0.49 -9.90 -27.85
C SER A 87 1.30 -9.98 -26.58
N LEU A 88 1.94 -11.12 -26.29
CA LEU A 88 2.84 -11.24 -25.14
C LEU A 88 3.89 -10.11 -25.12
N ARG A 89 4.42 -9.77 -26.30
CA ARG A 89 5.36 -8.66 -26.49
C ARG A 89 4.77 -7.31 -26.06
N TRP A 90 3.50 -7.03 -26.38
CA TRP A 90 2.86 -5.77 -25.98
C TRP A 90 2.79 -5.63 -24.46
N TRP A 91 2.58 -6.73 -23.73
CA TRP A 91 2.56 -6.78 -22.27
C TRP A 91 3.97 -6.61 -21.71
N ASP A 92 4.95 -7.33 -22.24
CA ASP A 92 6.36 -7.23 -21.83
C ASP A 92 6.91 -5.80 -21.98
N GLU A 93 6.61 -5.11 -23.08
CA GLU A 93 7.04 -3.72 -23.32
C GLU A 93 6.40 -2.70 -22.36
N ARG A 94 5.34 -3.08 -21.65
CA ARG A 94 4.64 -2.25 -20.66
C ARG A 94 4.89 -2.70 -19.23
N THR A 95 5.51 -3.85 -19.03
CA THR A 95 5.94 -4.30 -17.71
C THR A 95 7.10 -3.43 -17.25
N HIS A 96 7.06 -3.02 -15.99
CA HIS A 96 8.14 -2.25 -15.40
C HIS A 96 9.46 -3.04 -15.46
N PRO A 97 10.59 -2.43 -15.88
CA PRO A 97 11.86 -3.15 -16.06
C PRO A 97 12.30 -3.96 -14.84
N ASP A 98 12.18 -3.40 -13.64
CA ASP A 98 12.52 -4.07 -12.37
C ASP A 98 11.70 -5.34 -12.09
N ASP A 99 10.50 -5.45 -12.66
CA ASP A 99 9.60 -6.58 -12.40
C ASP A 99 9.80 -7.73 -13.40
N LEU A 100 10.48 -7.50 -14.54
CA LEU A 100 10.66 -8.48 -15.60
C LEU A 100 11.37 -9.76 -15.13
N LEU A 101 12.39 -9.63 -14.28
CA LEU A 101 13.12 -10.79 -13.77
C LEU A 101 12.20 -11.69 -12.96
N ARG A 102 11.46 -11.12 -12.02
CA ARG A 102 10.53 -11.84 -11.14
C ARG A 102 9.38 -12.48 -11.92
N LEU A 103 8.89 -11.81 -12.95
CA LEU A 103 7.85 -12.36 -13.84
C LEU A 103 8.36 -13.61 -14.57
N ARG A 104 9.57 -13.55 -15.14
CA ARG A 104 10.21 -14.70 -15.80
C ARG A 104 10.48 -15.84 -14.84
N GLU A 105 10.94 -15.55 -13.62
CA GLU A 105 11.17 -16.57 -12.59
C GLU A 105 9.86 -17.25 -12.16
N ALA A 106 8.78 -16.49 -11.97
CA ALA A 106 7.47 -17.04 -11.64
C ALA A 106 6.94 -17.94 -12.77
N TRP A 107 7.07 -17.50 -14.03
CA TRP A 107 6.71 -18.29 -15.19
C TRP A 107 7.53 -19.58 -15.27
N GLN A 108 8.85 -19.47 -15.15
CA GLN A 108 9.76 -20.62 -15.17
C GLN A 108 9.45 -21.59 -14.02
N GLY A 109 9.15 -21.07 -12.83
CA GLY A 109 8.75 -21.86 -11.68
C GLY A 109 7.50 -22.68 -11.95
N HIS A 110 6.51 -22.08 -12.61
CA HIS A 110 5.30 -22.80 -12.99
C HIS A 110 5.57 -23.88 -14.04
N ILE A 111 6.23 -23.55 -15.14
CA ILE A 111 6.43 -24.51 -16.24
C ILE A 111 7.39 -25.65 -15.87
N THR A 112 8.25 -25.46 -14.86
CA THR A 112 9.12 -26.51 -14.32
C THR A 112 8.48 -27.31 -13.19
N GLY A 113 7.22 -27.01 -12.85
CA GLY A 113 6.47 -27.71 -11.81
C GLY A 113 6.88 -27.36 -10.37
N LYS A 114 7.70 -26.32 -10.16
CA LYS A 114 8.01 -25.81 -8.80
C LYS A 114 6.79 -25.22 -8.13
N THR A 115 5.88 -24.63 -8.92
CA THR A 115 4.61 -24.09 -8.44
C THR A 115 3.44 -24.59 -9.29
N PRO A 116 2.28 -24.90 -8.67
CA PRO A 116 1.11 -25.39 -9.39
C PRO A 116 0.46 -24.31 -10.28
N PHE A 117 0.72 -23.03 -9.99
CA PHE A 117 0.24 -21.88 -10.76
C PHE A 117 1.40 -20.93 -11.02
N TYR A 118 1.30 -20.20 -12.13
CA TYR A 118 2.00 -18.94 -12.31
C TYR A 118 1.25 -17.87 -11.52
N GLU A 119 1.97 -17.13 -10.67
CA GLU A 119 1.42 -16.03 -9.89
C GLU A 119 2.49 -14.94 -9.73
N CYS A 120 2.16 -13.69 -10.08
CA CYS A 120 3.09 -12.58 -9.96
C CYS A 120 2.35 -11.25 -9.76
N GLU A 121 2.86 -10.38 -8.90
CA GLU A 121 2.34 -9.02 -8.70
C GLU A 121 3.27 -7.99 -9.34
N TYR A 122 2.96 -7.39 -10.48
CA TYR A 122 3.91 -6.51 -11.17
C TYR A 122 3.26 -5.20 -11.63
N ARG A 123 4.09 -4.26 -12.06
CA ARG A 123 3.63 -2.97 -12.56
C ARG A 123 3.49 -2.99 -14.08
N LEU A 124 2.33 -2.54 -14.56
CA LEU A 124 2.05 -2.28 -15.97
C LEU A 124 1.90 -0.78 -16.21
N ARG A 125 2.43 -0.30 -17.34
CA ARG A 125 2.30 1.08 -17.77
C ARG A 125 0.95 1.31 -18.44
N LYS A 126 0.14 2.20 -17.87
CA LYS A 126 -1.11 2.68 -18.46
C LYS A 126 -0.85 3.54 -19.69
N LYS A 127 -1.89 3.78 -20.50
CA LYS A 127 -1.87 4.74 -21.61
C LYS A 127 -1.44 6.15 -21.17
N THR A 128 -1.78 6.54 -19.93
CA THR A 128 -1.40 7.82 -19.32
C THR A 128 0.09 7.92 -18.95
N GLY A 129 0.84 6.81 -19.01
CA GLY A 129 2.23 6.73 -18.55
C GLY A 129 2.37 6.37 -17.07
N GLU A 130 1.28 6.41 -16.29
CA GLU A 130 1.25 5.99 -14.90
C GLU A 130 1.44 4.48 -14.76
N TRP A 131 2.04 4.07 -13.64
CA TRP A 131 2.17 2.67 -13.27
C TRP A 131 0.94 2.18 -12.53
N LYS A 132 0.55 0.95 -12.83
CA LYS A 132 -0.56 0.24 -12.21
C LYS A 132 -0.08 -1.11 -11.70
N TRP A 133 -0.44 -1.46 -10.48
CA TRP A 133 -0.12 -2.78 -9.96
C TRP A 133 -1.18 -3.80 -10.37
N VAL A 134 -0.74 -4.94 -10.89
CA VAL A 134 -1.59 -6.06 -11.25
C VAL A 134 -1.13 -7.33 -10.53
N LEU A 135 -2.08 -8.10 -10.01
CA LEU A 135 -1.88 -9.50 -9.65
C LEU A 135 -2.27 -10.34 -10.86
N ASP A 136 -1.31 -11.05 -11.40
CA ASP A 136 -1.48 -11.95 -12.52
C ASP A 136 -1.37 -13.38 -12.03
N ARG A 137 -2.36 -14.21 -12.36
CA ARG A 137 -2.40 -15.61 -11.96
C ARG A 137 -2.94 -16.47 -13.08
N GLY A 138 -2.18 -17.50 -13.44
CA GLY A 138 -2.56 -18.39 -14.53
C GLY A 138 -1.96 -19.77 -14.41
N LYS A 139 -2.26 -20.61 -15.40
CA LYS A 139 -1.65 -21.91 -15.57
C LYS A 139 -1.58 -22.33 -17.03
N VAL A 140 -0.63 -23.19 -17.35
CA VAL A 140 -0.63 -23.93 -18.62
C VAL A 140 -1.77 -24.95 -18.60
N VAL A 141 -2.63 -24.91 -19.61
CA VAL A 141 -3.79 -25.79 -19.78
C VAL A 141 -3.58 -26.85 -20.85
N GLU A 142 -2.65 -26.62 -21.77
CA GLU A 142 -2.32 -27.55 -22.84
C GLU A 142 -0.79 -27.68 -22.96
N TRP A 143 -0.34 -28.92 -23.08
CA TRP A 143 1.07 -29.32 -23.19
C TRP A 143 1.25 -30.22 -24.40
N ASP A 144 2.42 -30.18 -25.04
CA ASP A 144 2.76 -31.10 -26.11
C ASP A 144 3.27 -32.47 -25.59
N GLN A 145 3.60 -33.35 -26.52
CA GLN A 145 4.11 -34.69 -26.20
C GLN A 145 5.49 -34.66 -25.51
N GLN A 146 6.24 -33.56 -25.66
CA GLN A 146 7.56 -33.31 -25.11
C GLN A 146 7.51 -32.48 -23.81
N GLN A 147 6.32 -32.31 -23.21
CA GLN A 147 6.09 -31.50 -22.01
C GLN A 147 6.50 -30.02 -22.18
N GLN A 148 6.40 -29.49 -23.39
CA GLN A 148 6.48 -28.05 -23.63
C GLN A 148 5.08 -27.43 -23.54
N PRO A 149 4.97 -26.23 -22.93
CA PRO A 149 3.71 -25.53 -22.82
C PRO A 149 3.21 -25.07 -24.20
N LEU A 150 1.94 -25.34 -24.50
CA LEU A 150 1.28 -24.90 -25.74
C LEU A 150 0.35 -23.71 -25.49
N ARG A 151 -0.49 -23.82 -24.46
CA ARG A 151 -1.49 -22.80 -24.14
C ARG A 151 -1.57 -22.57 -22.65
N ALA A 152 -1.62 -21.32 -22.24
CA ALA A 152 -1.83 -20.93 -20.86
C ALA A 152 -2.98 -19.93 -20.76
N THR A 153 -3.72 -19.99 -19.67
CA THR A 153 -4.78 -19.02 -19.39
C THR A 153 -4.72 -18.57 -17.95
N GLY A 154 -5.15 -17.34 -17.71
CA GLY A 154 -5.15 -16.76 -16.40
C GLY A 154 -5.97 -15.49 -16.32
N THR A 155 -5.83 -14.83 -15.18
CA THR A 155 -6.52 -13.59 -14.87
C THR A 155 -5.53 -12.53 -14.42
N ASN A 156 -5.87 -11.28 -14.70
CA ASN A 156 -5.24 -10.14 -14.07
C ASN A 156 -6.25 -9.39 -13.20
N LEU A 157 -5.80 -8.96 -12.03
CA LEU A 157 -6.57 -8.19 -11.08
C LEU A 157 -5.81 -6.90 -10.77
N ASP A 158 -6.50 -5.77 -10.83
CA ASP A 158 -5.95 -4.52 -10.32
C ASP A 158 -5.80 -4.57 -8.80
N ILE A 159 -4.57 -4.43 -8.31
CA ILE A 159 -4.24 -4.40 -6.89
C ILE A 159 -3.60 -3.05 -6.49
N THR A 160 -3.77 -2.02 -7.32
CA THR A 160 -3.15 -0.69 -7.11
C THR A 160 -3.57 -0.07 -5.79
N GLU A 161 -4.88 -0.08 -5.49
CA GLU A 161 -5.39 0.43 -4.22
C GLU A 161 -4.81 -0.34 -3.02
N ARG A 162 -4.76 -1.68 -3.12
CA ARG A 162 -4.17 -2.54 -2.09
C ARG A 162 -2.70 -2.17 -1.84
N LYS A 163 -1.93 -1.98 -2.90
CA LYS A 163 -0.51 -1.59 -2.81
C LYS A 163 -0.31 -0.18 -2.24
N GLN A 164 -1.15 0.77 -2.60
CA GLN A 164 -1.12 2.11 -2.01
C GLN A 164 -1.41 2.09 -0.50
N ILE A 165 -2.36 1.26 -0.07
CA ILE A 165 -2.66 1.06 1.36
C ILE A 165 -1.47 0.37 2.07
N GLU A 166 -0.91 -0.69 1.47
CA GLU A 166 0.28 -1.39 2.00
C GLU A 166 1.47 -0.41 2.18
N GLU A 167 1.75 0.43 1.18
CA GLU A 167 2.81 1.43 1.23
C GLU A 167 2.55 2.51 2.31
N ALA A 168 1.32 3.01 2.40
CA ALA A 168 0.94 4.00 3.41
C ALA A 168 1.10 3.44 4.83
N LEU A 169 0.66 2.19 5.06
CA LEU A 169 0.83 1.50 6.34
C LEU A 169 2.31 1.27 6.67
N GLN A 170 3.11 0.85 5.69
CA GLN A 170 4.55 0.69 5.90
C GLN A 170 5.24 2.01 6.24
N LYS A 171 4.86 3.11 5.58
CA LYS A 171 5.40 4.43 5.87
C LYS A 171 5.06 4.86 7.30
N LEU A 172 3.79 4.73 7.69
CA LEU A 172 3.34 5.06 9.05
C LEU A 172 4.07 4.22 10.11
N ASN A 173 4.22 2.91 9.89
CA ASN A 173 4.94 2.03 10.80
C ASN A 173 6.42 2.42 10.94
N ARG A 174 7.08 2.84 9.86
CA ARG A 174 8.47 3.34 9.92
C ARG A 174 8.56 4.63 10.73
N GLU A 175 7.63 5.57 10.51
CA GLU A 175 7.57 6.83 11.27
C GLU A 175 7.35 6.57 12.78
N LEU A 176 6.42 5.68 13.12
CA LEU A 176 6.17 5.27 14.51
C LEU A 176 7.37 4.56 15.14
N ALA A 177 8.06 3.69 14.39
CA ALA A 177 9.26 3.02 14.88
C ALA A 177 10.39 4.02 15.18
N LEU A 178 10.56 5.04 14.34
CA LEU A 178 11.54 6.12 14.57
C LEU A 178 11.18 6.93 15.82
N LEU A 179 9.90 7.32 15.99
CA LEU A 179 9.43 8.05 17.18
C LEU A 179 9.58 7.23 18.47
N ASN A 180 9.29 5.93 18.41
CA ASN A 180 9.44 5.05 19.55
C ASN A 180 10.92 4.87 19.91
N ASN A 181 11.80 4.66 18.92
CA ASN A 181 13.24 4.56 19.15
C ASN A 181 13.82 5.85 19.71
N ALA A 182 13.39 7.01 19.23
CA ALA A 182 13.77 8.31 19.78
C ALA A 182 13.31 8.43 21.24
N SER A 183 12.03 8.16 21.52
CA SER A 183 11.48 8.16 22.89
C SER A 183 12.22 7.20 23.82
N GLN A 184 12.58 6.01 23.35
CA GLN A 184 13.37 5.05 24.13
C GLN A 184 14.81 5.51 24.34
N ALA A 185 15.46 6.14 23.37
CA ALA A 185 16.78 6.74 23.56
C ALA A 185 16.74 7.90 24.57
N PHE A 186 15.67 8.71 24.53
CA PHE A 186 15.40 9.74 25.54
C PHE A 186 15.18 9.14 26.94
N ASN A 187 14.45 8.02 27.02
CA ASN A 187 14.11 7.38 28.30
C ASN A 187 15.19 6.44 28.87
N SER A 188 16.11 5.93 28.04
CA SER A 188 17.11 4.94 28.48
C SER A 188 18.48 5.52 28.83
N SER A 189 18.74 6.80 28.55
CA SER A 189 20.11 7.34 28.65
C SER A 189 20.36 8.48 29.64
N LEU A 190 19.37 9.09 30.31
CA LEU A 190 19.67 10.34 31.04
C LEU A 190 19.23 10.29 32.51
N GLU A 191 20.21 10.30 33.41
CA GLU A 191 20.06 10.90 34.73
C GLU A 191 19.35 12.25 34.57
N LEU A 192 18.40 12.56 35.45
CA LEU A 192 17.55 13.77 35.41
C LEU A 192 18.32 15.03 35.00
N ASP A 193 19.57 15.14 35.45
CA ASP A 193 20.48 16.24 35.16
C ASP A 193 20.72 16.45 33.65
N VAL A 194 20.88 15.40 32.85
CA VAL A 194 21.15 15.55 31.41
C VAL A 194 19.90 15.94 30.61
N VAL A 195 18.72 15.48 31.04
CA VAL A 195 17.43 15.93 30.47
C VAL A 195 17.26 17.43 30.70
N LEU A 196 17.52 17.89 31.93
CA LEU A 196 17.39 19.30 32.29
C LEU A 196 18.42 20.18 31.57
N VAL A 197 19.66 19.71 31.35
CA VAL A 197 20.66 20.43 30.53
C VAL A 197 20.14 20.63 29.11
N SER A 198 19.70 19.54 28.48
CA SER A 198 19.31 19.54 27.06
C SER A 198 18.10 20.47 26.82
N LEU A 199 17.10 20.40 27.69
CA LEU A 199 15.95 21.29 27.65
C LEU A 199 16.33 22.76 27.81
N LEU A 200 17.23 23.09 28.74
CA LEU A 200 17.65 24.48 28.97
C LEU A 200 18.43 25.08 27.79
N GLU A 201 19.24 24.27 27.10
CA GLU A 201 19.97 24.71 25.90
C GLU A 201 19.03 24.98 24.71
N GLU A 202 17.92 24.26 24.58
CA GLU A 202 16.93 24.49 23.52
C GLU A 202 15.98 25.65 23.83
N VAL A 203 15.55 25.80 25.09
CA VAL A 203 14.59 26.83 25.49
C VAL A 203 15.21 28.24 25.56
N ARG A 204 16.48 28.35 25.96
CA ARG A 204 17.17 29.66 26.10
C ARG A 204 17.16 30.50 24.81
N PRO A 205 17.53 29.97 23.62
CA PRO A 205 17.44 30.70 22.36
C PRO A 205 16.01 31.09 21.98
N LEU A 206 15.03 30.20 22.21
CA LEU A 206 13.63 30.46 21.90
C LEU A 206 13.06 31.64 22.69
N LEU A 207 13.50 31.81 23.94
CA LEU A 207 13.08 32.91 24.81
C LEU A 207 13.95 34.18 24.65
N GLY A 208 15.04 34.14 23.89
CA GLY A 208 15.94 35.27 23.70
C GLY A 208 16.66 35.73 24.98
N VAL A 209 16.85 34.83 25.97
CA VAL A 209 17.46 35.16 27.27
C VAL A 209 18.94 34.81 27.34
N ILE A 210 19.71 35.53 28.16
CA ILE A 210 21.17 35.36 28.29
C ILE A 210 21.53 34.08 29.07
N GLY A 211 20.63 33.61 29.95
CA GLY A 211 20.78 32.36 30.69
C GLY A 211 19.47 31.88 31.27
N ALA A 212 19.42 30.59 31.60
CA ALA A 212 18.27 29.93 32.21
C ALA A 212 18.74 28.88 33.21
N SER A 213 17.96 28.64 34.27
CA SER A 213 18.31 27.69 35.33
C SER A 213 17.09 27.02 35.93
N VAL A 214 17.22 25.75 36.29
CA VAL A 214 16.21 24.97 37.02
C VAL A 214 16.60 24.85 38.48
N TRP A 215 15.70 25.30 39.35
CA TRP A 215 15.84 25.22 40.79
C TRP A 215 14.82 24.25 41.36
N LEU A 216 15.27 23.30 42.18
CA LEU A 216 14.42 22.37 42.90
C LEU A 216 14.52 22.64 44.40
N ILE A 217 13.45 22.38 45.14
CA ILE A 217 13.49 22.41 46.60
C ILE A 217 14.08 21.08 47.07
N ASP A 218 15.10 21.16 47.92
CA ASP A 218 15.62 20.03 48.65
C ASP A 218 14.62 19.65 49.77
N PRO A 219 14.03 18.44 49.74
CA PRO A 219 12.97 18.06 50.68
C PRO A 219 13.47 17.88 52.12
N GLU A 220 14.77 17.67 52.34
CA GLU A 220 15.33 17.47 53.68
C GLU A 220 15.63 18.80 54.38
N THR A 221 16.08 19.78 53.62
CA THR A 221 16.56 21.08 54.15
C THR A 221 15.59 22.23 53.86
N GLY A 222 14.68 22.07 52.90
CA GLY A 222 13.76 23.13 52.44
C GLY A 222 14.45 24.25 51.63
N GLU A 223 15.71 24.06 51.25
CA GLU A 223 16.49 25.02 50.48
C GLU A 223 16.26 24.86 48.97
N LEU A 224 16.40 25.95 48.24
CA LEU A 224 16.42 25.94 46.78
C LEU A 224 17.80 25.58 46.28
N VAL A 225 17.88 24.53 45.48
CA VAL A 225 19.12 24.04 44.87
C VAL A 225 19.03 24.24 43.36
N CYS A 226 19.98 24.97 42.80
CA CYS A 226 20.12 25.06 41.35
C CYS A 226 20.64 23.72 40.83
N ARG A 227 19.75 22.91 40.25
CA ARG A 227 20.11 21.62 39.67
C ARG A 227 20.87 21.81 38.37
N GLN A 228 20.42 22.73 37.54
CA GLN A 228 21.05 22.97 36.25
C GLN A 228 20.95 24.42 35.82
N ALA A 229 22.00 24.91 35.14
CA ALA A 229 22.02 26.21 34.50
C ALA A 229 22.60 26.14 33.07
N SER A 230 22.18 27.07 32.21
CA SER A 230 22.65 27.26 30.84
C SER A 230 22.95 28.75 30.57
N GLY A 231 23.82 29.04 29.60
CA GLY A 231 24.22 30.39 29.21
C GLY A 231 25.35 30.98 30.08
N ALA A 232 25.40 32.31 30.20
CA ALA A 232 26.51 33.04 30.83
C ALA A 232 26.76 32.67 32.31
N HIS A 233 25.81 32.01 32.97
CA HIS A 233 25.86 31.63 34.38
C HIS A 233 26.04 30.12 34.61
N ARG A 234 26.31 29.34 33.56
CA ARG A 234 26.41 27.86 33.62
C ARG A 234 27.43 27.35 34.65
N ILE A 235 28.57 28.04 34.80
CA ILE A 235 29.65 27.62 35.71
C ILE A 235 29.44 28.17 37.12
N THR A 236 28.70 29.28 37.27
CA THR A 236 28.55 29.97 38.56
C THR A 236 27.35 29.51 39.38
N LEU A 237 26.29 28.98 38.77
CA LEU A 237 25.04 28.69 39.49
C LEU A 237 24.79 27.20 39.75
N ALA A 238 25.36 26.28 38.97
CA ALA A 238 25.11 24.86 39.16
C ALA A 238 25.61 24.40 40.56
N GLY A 239 24.72 23.80 41.35
CA GLY A 239 25.01 23.38 42.73
C GLY A 239 24.88 24.49 43.78
N TRP A 240 24.56 25.73 43.40
CA TRP A 240 24.26 26.78 44.39
C TRP A 240 22.99 26.48 45.18
N ARG A 241 23.03 26.85 46.45
CA ARG A 241 21.93 26.68 47.40
C ARG A 241 21.51 28.04 47.96
N LEU A 242 20.21 28.26 48.02
CA LEU A 242 19.61 29.48 48.55
C LEU A 242 18.48 29.13 49.52
N PRO A 243 18.27 29.89 50.59
CA PRO A 243 17.06 29.78 51.38
C PRO A 243 15.81 30.02 50.51
N SER A 244 14.74 29.26 50.76
CA SER A 244 13.51 29.30 49.94
C SER A 244 12.71 30.60 50.04
N ASP A 245 13.14 31.54 50.88
CA ASP A 245 12.53 32.86 51.07
C ASP A 245 13.34 34.01 50.47
N VAL A 246 14.49 33.73 49.86
CA VAL A 246 15.40 34.73 49.32
C VAL A 246 15.24 34.88 47.80
N GLY A 247 15.33 36.12 47.32
CA GLY A 247 15.40 36.38 45.88
C GLY A 247 14.05 36.32 45.16
N ILE A 248 14.12 36.49 43.85
CA ILE A 248 12.97 36.31 42.94
C ILE A 248 12.50 34.86 42.94
N ILE A 249 13.45 33.92 43.03
CA ILE A 249 13.17 32.48 42.97
C ILE A 249 12.40 32.04 44.22
N GLY A 250 12.84 32.44 45.43
CA GLY A 250 12.10 32.16 46.66
C GLY A 250 10.71 32.78 46.70
N TRP A 251 10.53 33.97 46.10
CA TRP A 251 9.21 34.58 45.97
C TRP A 251 8.27 33.72 45.10
N VAL A 252 8.73 33.29 43.91
CA VAL A 252 7.95 32.42 43.01
C VAL A 252 7.61 31.10 43.68
N THR A 253 8.57 30.49 44.38
CA THR A 253 8.36 29.23 45.11
C THR A 253 7.28 29.35 46.18
N ARG A 254 7.22 30.48 46.91
CA ARG A 254 6.23 30.68 47.98
C ARG A 254 4.82 30.95 47.47
N HIS A 255 4.69 31.68 46.36
CA HIS A 255 3.39 32.14 45.86
C HIS A 255 2.84 31.25 44.74
N GLY A 256 3.68 30.43 44.10
CA GLY A 256 3.28 29.55 42.99
C GLY A 256 2.95 30.28 41.69
N GLU A 257 3.33 31.56 41.57
CA GLU A 257 3.00 32.43 40.44
C GLU A 257 4.24 32.76 39.60
N SER A 258 4.04 32.87 38.28
CA SER A 258 5.11 33.30 37.36
C SER A 258 5.41 34.80 37.53
N LEU A 259 6.69 35.16 37.67
CA LEU A 259 7.13 36.54 37.80
C LEU A 259 8.10 36.92 36.67
N ILE A 260 7.81 38.03 35.99
CA ILE A 260 8.69 38.63 34.96
C ILE A 260 9.13 40.00 35.46
N VAL A 261 10.45 40.23 35.51
CA VAL A 261 11.04 41.52 35.91
C VAL A 261 11.79 42.10 34.71
N SER A 262 11.26 43.17 34.13
CA SER A 262 11.82 43.81 32.92
C SER A 262 12.97 44.78 33.21
N ASP A 263 13.04 45.36 34.41
CA ASP A 263 14.12 46.24 34.85
C ASP A 263 14.50 45.96 36.31
N VAL A 264 15.66 45.32 36.49
CA VAL A 264 16.18 44.93 37.81
C VAL A 264 16.71 46.14 38.60
N GLN A 265 17.14 47.21 37.93
CA GLN A 265 17.73 48.39 38.58
C GLN A 265 16.70 49.50 38.86
N GLY A 266 15.70 49.68 37.98
CA GLY A 266 14.67 50.73 38.10
C GLY A 266 13.48 50.37 38.99
N THR A 267 13.27 49.10 39.34
CA THR A 267 12.10 48.69 40.12
C THR A 267 12.31 48.92 41.64
N ARG A 268 12.02 50.14 42.11
CA ARG A 268 12.04 50.52 43.54
C ARG A 268 11.18 49.62 44.46
N ALA A 269 10.17 48.93 43.91
CA ALA A 269 9.31 48.01 44.67
C ALA A 269 10.03 46.69 45.04
N ILE A 270 10.99 46.26 44.22
CA ILE A 270 11.76 45.03 44.42
C ILE A 270 13.02 45.33 45.27
N SER A 271 13.58 46.54 45.15
CA SER A 271 14.81 46.94 45.84
C SER A 271 14.72 47.01 47.37
N LYS A 272 13.52 47.05 47.97
CA LYS A 272 13.36 47.00 49.44
C LYS A 272 13.20 45.58 50.00
N ARG A 273 12.76 44.60 49.19
CA ARG A 273 12.54 43.21 49.62
C ARG A 273 13.67 42.25 49.21
N LEU A 274 14.48 42.59 48.20
CA LEU A 274 15.62 41.77 47.76
C LEU A 274 16.98 42.17 48.36
N ARG A 275 17.05 43.24 49.16
CA ARG A 275 18.32 43.78 49.68
C ARG A 275 18.93 43.03 50.86
N THR A 276 18.25 42.03 51.43
CA THR A 276 18.74 41.37 52.65
C THR A 276 19.75 40.25 52.43
N SER A 277 20.19 39.95 51.19
CA SER A 277 21.06 38.77 50.98
C SER A 277 22.05 38.89 49.81
N TRP A 278 22.52 40.09 49.49
CA TRP A 278 23.68 40.29 48.61
C TRP A 278 24.78 41.02 49.38
N ILE A 279 25.34 40.36 50.40
CA ILE A 279 26.70 40.54 50.93
C ILE A 279 27.26 39.15 51.18
#